data_AF-A0A970KVC2-F1
#
_entry.id   AF-A0A970KVC2-F1
#
_cell.length_a   1.000
_cell.length_b   1.000
_cell.length_c   1.000
_cell.angle_alpha   90.00
_cell.angle_beta   90.00
_cell.angle_gamma   90.00
#
_symmetry.space_group_name_H-M   'P 1'
#
loop_
_entity.id
_entity.type
_entity.pdbx_description
1 polymer ?
#
loop_
_entity_poly.entity_id
_entity_poly.type
_entity_poly.pdbx_seq_one_letter_code
_entity_poly.pdbx_strand_id
1 'polypeptide(L)'
;MRDKSKLIAFLLSAVPGLAHLYIGLKERALIFFMIFGAIFTGGVGLSILSHDDSFLLLAILVYPIIWLIALVDMFSAWRKLELWEVYDNDEGYDLVDCRINKKTITLALSVVPGAGHMYLGYQTKGLLIMAAFFFSIFFMGWLGISLLLFLLPLIWFYSFFDALQLVDGTKEARDEDIELSKIKPEWVGTGLIAIGLIIIVERILFPLVPYQLRNYIQTSIVSLIFIILGIVILSKNKKALDNGGVDENKDQLDGKDEVGE
;
A
#
# COMPACT_ATOMS: atom_id res chain seq x y z
N MET A 1 -20.61 -26.28 -8.93
CA MET A 1 -19.41 -26.28 -9.79
C MET A 1 -18.21 -26.85 -9.03
N ARG A 2 -18.38 -28.04 -8.45
CA ARG A 2 -17.74 -28.43 -7.17
C ARG A 2 -16.29 -28.89 -7.25
N ASP A 3 -15.73 -29.00 -8.46
CA ASP A 3 -14.43 -29.65 -8.67
C ASP A 3 -13.38 -28.72 -9.32
N LYS A 4 -13.73 -27.45 -9.57
CA LYS A 4 -12.82 -26.51 -10.22
C LYS A 4 -11.85 -25.91 -9.21
N SER A 5 -10.54 -25.97 -9.49
CA SER A 5 -9.52 -25.50 -8.56
C SER A 5 -9.05 -24.07 -8.86
N LYS A 6 -8.85 -23.28 -7.80
CA LYS A 6 -8.32 -21.90 -7.90
C LYS A 6 -6.90 -21.87 -8.47
N LEU A 7 -6.11 -22.92 -8.21
CA LEU A 7 -4.76 -23.06 -8.76
C LEU A 7 -4.77 -23.30 -10.27
N ILE A 8 -5.66 -24.14 -10.79
CA ILE A 8 -5.81 -24.36 -12.23
C ILE A 8 -6.27 -23.06 -12.90
N ALA A 9 -7.25 -22.36 -12.32
CA ALA A 9 -7.70 -21.07 -12.84
C ALA A 9 -6.56 -20.03 -12.88
N PHE A 10 -5.72 -19.98 -11.84
CA PHE A 10 -4.54 -19.12 -11.80
C PHE A 10 -3.50 -19.51 -12.88
N LEU A 11 -3.19 -20.79 -13.05
CA LEU A 11 -2.27 -21.25 -14.10
C LEU A 11 -2.80 -20.93 -15.50
N LEU A 12 -4.11 -21.13 -15.73
CA LEU A 12 -4.75 -20.80 -17.00
C LEU A 12 -4.80 -19.29 -17.27
N SER A 13 -4.74 -18.45 -16.22
CA SER A 13 -4.77 -17.00 -16.38
C SER A 13 -3.57 -16.47 -17.16
N ALA A 14 -2.47 -17.23 -17.26
CA ALA A 14 -1.30 -16.88 -18.06
C ALA A 14 -1.67 -16.44 -19.48
N VAL A 15 -2.73 -17.01 -20.06
CA VAL A 15 -3.32 -16.48 -21.30
C VAL A 15 -4.60 -15.71 -20.94
N PRO A 16 -4.65 -14.38 -21.14
CA PRO A 16 -5.86 -13.60 -20.85
C PRO A 16 -7.09 -14.21 -21.54
N GLY A 17 -8.14 -14.49 -20.77
CA GLY A 17 -9.38 -15.10 -21.24
C GLY A 17 -9.50 -16.62 -21.01
N LEU A 18 -8.39 -17.37 -20.92
CA LEU A 18 -8.44 -18.84 -20.70
C LEU A 18 -9.04 -19.19 -19.35
N ALA A 19 -8.66 -18.44 -18.31
CA ALA A 19 -9.22 -18.63 -16.98
C ALA A 19 -10.74 -18.41 -16.99
N HIS A 20 -11.27 -17.34 -17.59
CA HIS A 20 -12.73 -17.11 -17.70
C HIS A 20 -13.48 -18.25 -18.40
N LEU A 21 -12.85 -18.87 -19.40
CA LEU A 21 -13.42 -20.01 -20.10
C LEU A 21 -13.49 -21.24 -19.18
N TYR A 22 -12.45 -21.45 -18.36
CA TYR A 22 -12.43 -22.50 -17.34
C TYR A 22 -13.55 -22.32 -16.31
N ILE A 23 -13.85 -21.10 -15.89
CA ILE A 23 -14.90 -20.84 -14.88
C ILE A 23 -16.31 -20.93 -15.50
N GLY A 24 -16.43 -20.80 -16.83
CA GLY A 24 -17.66 -20.95 -17.61
C GLY A 24 -18.20 -19.64 -18.21
N LEU A 25 -17.48 -18.53 -18.06
CA LEU A 25 -17.88 -17.21 -18.54
C LEU A 25 -17.37 -16.96 -19.97
N LYS A 26 -18.08 -17.57 -20.94
CA LYS A 26 -17.68 -17.55 -22.37
C LYS A 26 -17.60 -16.13 -22.96
N GLU A 27 -18.55 -15.26 -22.63
CA GLU A 27 -18.58 -13.88 -23.14
C GLU A 27 -17.37 -13.07 -22.67
N ARG A 28 -17.03 -13.16 -21.38
CA ARG A 28 -15.87 -12.47 -20.80
C ARG A 28 -14.55 -13.03 -21.33
N ALA A 29 -14.47 -14.35 -21.49
CA ALA A 29 -13.31 -14.99 -22.11
C ALA A 29 -13.04 -14.44 -23.52
N LEU A 30 -14.10 -14.30 -24.34
CA LEU A 30 -14.01 -13.79 -25.70
C LEU A 30 -13.48 -12.35 -25.74
N ILE A 31 -13.95 -11.47 -24.84
CA ILE A 31 -13.47 -10.08 -24.74
C ILE A 31 -11.96 -10.05 -24.49
N PHE A 32 -11.47 -10.78 -23.48
CA PHE A 32 -10.04 -10.80 -23.18
C PHE A 32 -9.20 -11.44 -24.29
N PHE A 33 -9.72 -12.46 -24.98
CA PHE A 33 -9.06 -13.02 -26.17
C PHE A 33 -8.97 -12.03 -27.33
N MET A 34 -10.01 -11.25 -27.59
CA MET A 34 -9.98 -10.23 -28.63
C MET A 34 -8.96 -9.14 -28.32
N ILE A 35 -8.93 -8.64 -27.08
CA ILE A 35 -7.98 -7.61 -26.66
C ILE A 35 -6.53 -8.14 -26.74
N PHE A 36 -6.28 -9.33 -26.17
CA PHE A 36 -4.98 -9.98 -26.23
C PHE A 36 -4.53 -10.22 -27.67
N GLY A 37 -5.43 -10.78 -28.50
CA GLY A 37 -5.19 -11.03 -29.91
C GLY A 37 -4.90 -9.75 -30.69
N ALA A 38 -5.69 -8.70 -30.51
CA ALA A 38 -5.49 -7.41 -31.19
C ALA A 38 -4.14 -6.77 -30.85
N ILE A 39 -3.70 -6.84 -29.60
CA ILE A 39 -2.42 -6.26 -29.18
C ILE A 39 -1.25 -7.12 -29.65
N PHE A 40 -1.37 -8.45 -29.58
CA PHE A 40 -0.34 -9.35 -30.08
C PHE A 40 -0.19 -9.23 -31.60
N THR A 41 -1.27 -9.41 -32.35
CA THR A 41 -1.26 -9.31 -33.82
C THR A 41 -0.97 -7.90 -34.30
N GLY A 42 -1.51 -6.87 -33.63
CA GLY A 42 -1.25 -5.48 -33.95
C GLY A 42 0.21 -5.09 -33.69
N GLY A 43 0.78 -5.48 -32.55
CA GLY A 43 2.18 -5.23 -32.20
C GLY A 43 3.14 -5.92 -33.18
N VAL A 44 2.91 -7.21 -33.46
CA VAL A 44 3.71 -7.98 -34.43
C VAL A 44 3.56 -7.39 -35.85
N GLY A 45 2.32 -7.13 -36.29
CA GLY A 45 2.04 -6.62 -37.61
C GLY A 45 2.66 -5.23 -37.86
N LEU A 46 2.49 -4.31 -36.91
CA LEU A 46 3.07 -2.96 -37.02
C LEU A 46 4.59 -2.98 -36.98
N SER A 47 5.20 -3.88 -36.21
CA SER A 47 6.65 -4.02 -36.18
C SER A 47 7.21 -4.50 -37.52
N ILE A 48 6.56 -5.49 -38.15
CA ILE A 48 6.95 -5.97 -39.49
C ILE A 48 6.77 -4.87 -40.54
N LEU A 49 5.64 -4.16 -40.53
CA LEU A 49 5.37 -3.11 -41.53
C LEU A 49 6.33 -1.93 -41.39
N SER A 50 6.60 -1.50 -40.16
CA SER A 50 7.41 -0.31 -39.87
C SER A 50 8.91 -0.60 -39.82
N HIS A 51 9.31 -1.88 -39.80
CA HIS A 51 10.68 -2.33 -39.55
C HIS A 51 11.27 -1.75 -38.25
N ASP A 52 10.41 -1.56 -37.24
CA ASP A 52 10.75 -0.97 -35.94
C ASP A 52 10.30 -1.92 -34.82
N ASP A 53 11.23 -2.30 -33.96
CA ASP A 53 11.01 -3.21 -32.83
C ASP A 53 10.26 -2.53 -31.66
N SER A 54 10.15 -1.19 -31.68
CA SER A 54 9.48 -0.41 -30.64
C SER A 54 8.01 -0.82 -30.46
N PHE A 55 7.34 -1.23 -31.53
CA PHE A 55 5.95 -1.70 -31.49
C PHE A 55 5.80 -3.05 -30.78
N LEU A 56 6.76 -3.97 -30.96
CA LEU A 56 6.80 -5.24 -30.22
C LEU A 56 7.08 -5.00 -28.73
N LEU A 57 8.02 -4.12 -28.42
CA LEU A 57 8.34 -3.74 -27.04
C LEU A 57 7.11 -3.15 -26.33
N LEU A 58 6.34 -2.30 -27.02
CA LEU A 58 5.10 -1.75 -26.49
C LEU A 58 4.06 -2.84 -26.21
N ALA A 59 3.88 -3.81 -27.14
CA ALA A 59 2.98 -4.93 -26.93
C ALA A 59 3.39 -5.79 -25.72
N ILE A 60 4.69 -6.04 -25.55
CA ILE A 60 5.25 -6.78 -24.39
C ILE A 60 5.01 -6.00 -23.09
N LEU A 61 5.15 -4.68 -23.09
CA LEU A 61 4.91 -3.83 -21.91
C LEU A 61 3.43 -3.80 -21.50
N VAL A 62 2.52 -3.79 -22.46
CA VAL A 62 1.07 -3.71 -22.22
C VAL A 62 0.49 -5.07 -21.78
N TYR A 63 1.06 -6.18 -22.25
CA TYR A 63 0.62 -7.53 -21.90
C TYR A 63 0.46 -7.81 -20.39
N PRO A 64 1.44 -7.54 -19.50
CA PRO A 64 1.29 -7.81 -18.07
C PRO A 64 0.17 -7.00 -17.41
N ILE A 65 -0.13 -5.80 -17.92
CA ILE A 65 -1.23 -4.96 -17.43
C ILE A 65 -2.57 -5.64 -17.75
N ILE A 66 -2.74 -6.13 -18.97
CA ILE A 66 -3.96 -6.80 -19.41
C ILE A 66 -4.14 -8.14 -18.71
N TRP A 67 -3.04 -8.89 -18.56
CA TRP A 67 -3.02 -10.13 -17.80
C TRP A 67 -3.53 -9.90 -16.37
N LEU A 68 -3.04 -8.85 -15.69
CA LEU A 68 -3.46 -8.51 -14.33
C LEU A 68 -4.95 -8.12 -14.28
N ILE A 69 -5.43 -7.28 -15.21
CA ILE A 69 -6.85 -6.90 -15.30
C ILE A 69 -7.73 -8.14 -15.49
N ALA A 70 -7.36 -9.04 -16.41
CA ALA A 70 -8.10 -10.27 -16.68
C ALA A 70 -8.11 -11.20 -15.46
N LEU A 71 -6.98 -11.33 -14.76
CA LEU A 71 -6.86 -12.14 -13.55
C LEU A 71 -7.77 -11.60 -12.42
N VAL A 72 -7.78 -10.29 -12.21
CA VAL A 72 -8.63 -9.64 -11.20
C VAL A 72 -10.11 -9.81 -11.55
N ASP A 73 -10.50 -9.60 -12.82
CA ASP A 73 -11.89 -9.80 -13.27
C ASP A 73 -12.35 -11.25 -13.06
N MET A 74 -11.50 -12.22 -13.41
CA MET A 74 -11.80 -13.65 -13.25
C MET A 74 -12.03 -14.02 -11.79
N PHE A 75 -11.16 -13.59 -10.86
CA PHE A 75 -11.33 -13.89 -9.44
C PHE A 75 -12.55 -13.16 -8.84
N SER A 76 -12.84 -11.94 -9.30
CA SER A 76 -14.05 -11.23 -8.91
C SER A 76 -15.32 -11.98 -9.33
N ALA A 77 -15.35 -12.44 -10.59
CA ALA A 77 -16.47 -13.20 -11.14
C ALA A 77 -16.61 -14.59 -10.53
N TRP A 78 -15.49 -15.28 -10.22
CA TRP A 78 -15.48 -16.54 -9.50
C TRP A 78 -16.10 -16.39 -8.12
N ARG A 79 -15.68 -15.36 -7.35
CA ARG A 79 -16.25 -15.10 -6.03
C ARG A 79 -17.75 -14.84 -6.12
N LYS A 80 -18.20 -14.11 -7.15
CA LYS A 80 -19.64 -13.93 -7.40
C LYS A 80 -20.31 -15.30 -7.58
N LEU A 81 -19.84 -16.15 -8.49
CA LEU A 81 -20.40 -17.49 -8.73
C LEU A 81 -20.39 -18.40 -7.49
N GLU A 82 -19.31 -18.38 -6.70
CA GLU A 82 -19.19 -19.11 -5.42
C GLU A 82 -20.26 -18.64 -4.41
N LEU A 83 -20.61 -17.35 -4.43
CA LEU A 83 -21.69 -16.80 -3.62
C LEU A 83 -23.09 -17.17 -4.14
N TRP A 84 -23.31 -17.22 -5.46
CA TRP A 84 -24.60 -17.65 -6.04
C TRP A 84 -24.88 -19.14 -5.76
N GLU A 85 -23.86 -19.99 -5.74
CA GLU A 85 -24.01 -21.43 -5.40
C GLU A 85 -24.34 -21.64 -3.91
N VAL A 86 -24.04 -20.66 -3.04
CA VAL A 86 -24.28 -20.73 -1.59
C VAL A 86 -25.64 -20.13 -1.18
N TYR A 87 -26.27 -19.30 -2.02
CA TYR A 87 -27.38 -18.42 -1.60
C TYR A 87 -28.69 -18.62 -2.38
N ASP A 88 -28.95 -19.82 -2.91
CA ASP A 88 -30.21 -20.21 -3.57
C ASP A 88 -31.47 -20.18 -2.64
N ASN A 89 -31.41 -19.50 -1.49
CA ASN A 89 -32.56 -19.22 -0.63
C ASN A 89 -32.74 -17.70 -0.48
N ASP A 90 -33.84 -17.24 -1.05
CA ASP A 90 -34.32 -15.88 -1.23
C ASP A 90 -34.30 -15.07 0.08
N GLU A 91 -33.66 -13.89 0.06
CA GLU A 91 -33.64 -12.76 1.05
C GLU A 91 -32.32 -11.94 0.96
N GLY A 92 -31.30 -12.44 0.23
CA GLY A 92 -29.95 -11.82 0.21
C GLY A 92 -29.59 -10.99 -1.02
N TYR A 93 -30.40 -10.97 -2.09
CA TYR A 93 -29.99 -10.41 -3.38
C TYR A 93 -29.66 -8.91 -3.32
N ASP A 94 -30.55 -8.11 -2.73
CA ASP A 94 -30.36 -6.65 -2.66
C ASP A 94 -29.19 -6.26 -1.74
N LEU A 95 -29.05 -6.96 -0.61
CA LEU A 95 -27.96 -6.72 0.34
C LEU A 95 -26.60 -7.08 -0.27
N VAL A 96 -26.53 -8.18 -1.03
CA VAL A 96 -25.30 -8.64 -1.70
C VAL A 96 -24.93 -7.70 -2.85
N ASP A 97 -25.87 -7.28 -3.68
CA ASP A 97 -25.57 -6.34 -4.78
C ASP A 97 -25.12 -4.98 -4.24
N CYS A 98 -25.79 -4.48 -3.19
CA CYS A 98 -25.38 -3.26 -2.49
C CYS A 98 -23.95 -3.39 -1.91
N ARG A 99 -23.62 -4.55 -1.30
CA ARG A 99 -22.28 -4.80 -0.75
C ARG A 99 -21.20 -4.89 -1.84
N ILE A 100 -21.49 -5.56 -2.96
CA ILE A 100 -20.55 -5.67 -4.09
C ILE A 100 -20.32 -4.31 -4.75
N ASN A 101 -21.38 -3.53 -4.96
CA ASN A 101 -21.30 -2.19 -5.53
C ASN A 101 -20.51 -1.25 -4.60
N LYS A 102 -20.80 -1.28 -3.30
CA LYS A 102 -20.04 -0.52 -2.29
C LYS A 102 -18.55 -0.88 -2.32
N LYS A 103 -18.20 -2.16 -2.38
CA LYS A 103 -16.80 -2.63 -2.47
C LYS A 103 -16.12 -2.15 -3.74
N THR A 104 -16.78 -2.29 -4.88
CA THR A 104 -16.20 -1.92 -6.18
C THR A 104 -15.97 -0.42 -6.29
N ILE A 105 -16.95 0.39 -5.87
CA ILE A 105 -16.84 1.86 -5.88
C ILE A 105 -15.74 2.32 -4.91
N THR A 106 -15.67 1.71 -3.71
CA THR A 106 -14.59 2.00 -2.75
C THR A 106 -13.22 1.74 -3.35
N LEU A 107 -13.03 0.61 -4.05
CA LEU A 107 -11.75 0.26 -4.67
C LEU A 107 -11.41 1.17 -5.85
N ALA A 108 -12.40 1.54 -6.67
CA ALA A 108 -12.22 2.51 -7.74
C ALA A 108 -11.80 3.88 -7.21
N LEU A 109 -12.44 4.35 -6.14
CA LEU A 109 -12.09 5.62 -5.49
C LEU A 109 -10.74 5.54 -4.76
N SER A 110 -10.35 4.38 -4.22
CA SER A 110 -9.07 4.18 -3.53
C SER A 110 -7.84 4.29 -4.44
N VAL A 111 -8.03 4.40 -5.76
CA VAL A 111 -6.96 4.79 -6.70
C VAL A 111 -6.42 6.17 -6.33
N VAL A 112 -7.26 7.06 -5.82
CA VAL A 112 -6.85 8.32 -5.19
C VAL A 112 -6.71 8.07 -3.68
N PRO A 113 -5.51 8.24 -3.09
CA PRO A 113 -5.31 8.02 -1.66
C PRO A 113 -6.29 8.83 -0.81
N GLY A 114 -6.96 8.15 0.12
CA GLY A 114 -7.96 8.72 1.03
C GLY A 114 -9.38 8.84 0.48
N ALA A 115 -9.61 8.81 -0.84
CA ALA A 115 -10.95 9.01 -1.40
C ALA A 115 -11.89 7.81 -1.15
N GLY A 116 -11.36 6.58 -1.18
CA GLY A 116 -12.12 5.38 -0.80
C GLY A 116 -12.61 5.41 0.65
N HIS A 117 -11.79 5.92 1.58
CA HIS A 117 -12.18 6.11 2.99
C HIS A 117 -13.30 7.12 3.15
N MET A 118 -13.25 8.25 2.42
CA MET A 118 -14.31 9.25 2.43
C MET A 118 -15.64 8.67 1.92
N TYR A 119 -15.60 7.85 0.86
CA TYR A 119 -16.80 7.17 0.36
C TYR A 119 -17.44 6.22 1.38
N LEU A 120 -16.62 5.57 2.21
CA LEU A 120 -17.09 4.69 3.28
C LEU A 120 -17.63 5.44 4.50
N GLY A 121 -17.52 6.78 4.54
CA GLY A 121 -17.96 7.64 5.65
C GLY A 121 -16.83 8.18 6.52
N TYR A 122 -15.59 7.71 6.34
CA TYR A 122 -14.43 8.10 7.16
C TYR A 122 -13.74 9.35 6.60
N GLN A 123 -14.42 10.50 6.71
CA GLN A 123 -13.99 11.76 6.12
C GLN A 123 -12.63 12.26 6.66
N THR A 124 -12.48 12.26 7.99
CA THR A 124 -11.28 12.76 8.68
C THR A 124 -10.04 11.94 8.31
N LYS A 125 -10.15 10.61 8.40
CA LYS A 125 -9.10 9.66 8.02
C LYS A 125 -8.75 9.78 6.54
N GLY A 126 -9.76 9.82 5.67
CA GLY A 126 -9.56 9.96 4.23
C GLY A 126 -8.85 11.27 3.87
N LEU A 127 -9.30 12.39 4.45
CA LEU A 127 -8.67 13.70 4.24
C LEU A 127 -7.22 13.73 4.74
N LEU A 128 -6.91 13.11 5.88
CA LEU A 128 -5.55 13.06 6.42
C LEU A 128 -4.61 12.25 5.54
N ILE A 129 -5.05 11.08 5.05
CA ILE A 129 -4.28 10.26 4.11
C ILE A 129 -4.08 11.01 2.79
N MET A 130 -5.13 11.66 2.28
CA MET A 130 -5.07 12.47 1.07
C MET A 130 -4.09 13.66 1.24
N ALA A 131 -4.18 14.37 2.37
CA ALA A 131 -3.26 15.46 2.70
C ALA A 131 -1.83 14.95 2.78
N ALA A 132 -1.55 13.84 3.47
CA ALA A 132 -0.22 13.26 3.55
C ALA A 132 0.35 12.91 2.16
N PHE A 133 -0.47 12.32 1.28
CA PHE A 133 -0.05 11.97 -0.07
C PHE A 133 0.30 13.19 -0.93
N PHE A 134 -0.62 14.16 -1.03
CA PHE A 134 -0.40 15.37 -1.82
C PHE A 134 0.66 16.30 -1.22
N PHE A 135 0.75 16.37 0.11
CA PHE A 135 1.82 17.09 0.80
C PHE A 135 3.17 16.46 0.47
N SER A 136 3.27 15.13 0.46
CA SER A 136 4.51 14.42 0.09
C SER A 136 4.93 14.75 -1.36
N ILE A 137 3.99 14.81 -2.31
CA ILE A 137 4.26 15.24 -3.70
C ILE A 137 4.76 16.68 -3.75
N PHE A 138 4.04 17.60 -3.09
CA PHE A 138 4.40 19.01 -3.03
C PHE A 138 5.81 19.20 -2.45
N PHE A 139 6.09 18.51 -1.34
CA PHE A 139 7.37 18.62 -0.63
C PHE A 139 8.52 17.96 -1.40
N MET A 140 8.27 16.85 -2.09
CA MET A 140 9.23 16.23 -3.00
C MET A 140 9.66 17.21 -4.10
N GLY A 141 8.69 17.87 -4.76
CA GLY A 141 8.97 18.85 -5.81
C GLY A 141 9.67 20.11 -5.28
N TRP A 142 9.27 20.57 -4.10
CA TRP A 142 9.85 21.77 -3.47
C TRP A 142 11.29 21.55 -2.98
N LEU A 143 11.58 20.40 -2.36
CA LEU A 143 12.90 20.07 -1.82
C LEU A 143 13.83 19.42 -2.84
N GLY A 144 13.31 18.83 -3.91
CA GLY A 144 14.13 18.06 -4.86
C GLY A 144 14.65 16.73 -4.29
N ILE A 145 14.07 16.23 -3.18
CA ILE A 145 14.49 15.00 -2.53
C ILE A 145 13.80 13.80 -3.18
N SER A 146 14.56 13.04 -4.00
CA SER A 146 14.06 11.83 -4.67
C SER A 146 13.66 10.70 -3.70
N LEU A 147 14.11 10.73 -2.43
CA LEU A 147 13.76 9.72 -1.43
C LEU A 147 12.25 9.65 -1.16
N LEU A 148 11.53 10.77 -1.30
CA LEU A 148 10.08 10.80 -1.12
C LEU A 148 9.33 9.99 -2.19
N LEU A 149 9.93 9.71 -3.35
CA LEU A 149 9.32 8.86 -4.38
C LEU A 149 9.00 7.46 -3.88
N PHE A 150 9.77 6.91 -2.94
CA PHE A 150 9.47 5.62 -2.33
C PHE A 150 8.27 5.69 -1.37
N LEU A 151 8.03 6.86 -0.76
CA LEU A 151 6.96 7.07 0.20
C LEU A 151 5.58 7.17 -0.47
N LEU A 152 5.51 7.69 -1.71
CA LEU A 152 4.25 7.78 -2.48
C LEU A 152 3.55 6.42 -2.67
N PRO A 153 4.19 5.39 -3.28
CA PRO A 153 3.57 4.08 -3.44
C PRO A 153 3.29 3.43 -2.09
N LEU A 154 4.13 3.65 -1.07
CA LEU A 154 3.90 3.14 0.27
C LEU A 154 2.60 3.70 0.90
N ILE A 155 2.40 5.01 0.85
CA ILE A 155 1.17 5.68 1.31
C ILE A 155 -0.02 5.20 0.48
N TRP A 156 0.14 5.07 -0.84
CA TRP A 156 -0.91 4.61 -1.74
C TRP A 156 -1.36 3.19 -1.42
N PHE A 157 -0.42 2.23 -1.32
CA PHE A 157 -0.73 0.84 -0.96
C PHE A 157 -1.38 0.76 0.42
N TYR A 158 -0.85 1.49 1.40
CA TYR A 158 -1.45 1.57 2.73
C TYR A 158 -2.91 2.04 2.64
N SER A 159 -3.18 3.16 1.94
CA SER A 159 -4.52 3.68 1.73
C SER A 159 -5.43 2.66 1.04
N PHE A 160 -4.96 2.04 -0.04
CA PHE A 160 -5.74 1.11 -0.84
C PHE A 160 -6.15 -0.14 -0.05
N PHE A 161 -5.19 -0.75 0.64
CA PHE A 161 -5.46 -1.95 1.45
C PHE A 161 -6.28 -1.65 2.70
N ASP A 162 -6.09 -0.48 3.31
CA ASP A 162 -6.88 -0.08 4.46
C ASP A 162 -8.35 0.17 4.06
N ALA A 163 -8.61 0.87 2.94
CA ALA A 163 -9.97 1.02 2.41
C ALA A 163 -10.61 -0.32 2.03
N LEU A 164 -9.83 -1.26 1.48
CA LEU A 164 -10.28 -2.64 1.20
C LEU A 164 -10.69 -3.38 2.48
N GLN A 165 -9.89 -3.29 3.54
CA GLN A 165 -10.20 -3.93 4.83
C GLN A 165 -11.44 -3.32 5.49
N LEU A 166 -11.62 -2.00 5.39
CA LEU A 166 -12.79 -1.29 5.90
C LEU A 166 -14.07 -1.70 5.16
N VAL A 167 -14.05 -1.82 3.84
CA VAL A 167 -15.25 -2.24 3.08
C VAL A 167 -15.56 -3.72 3.21
N ASP A 168 -14.55 -4.55 3.46
CA ASP A 168 -14.74 -5.97 3.75
C ASP A 168 -15.27 -6.23 5.17
N GLY A 169 -15.22 -5.22 6.05
CA GLY A 169 -15.67 -5.32 7.44
C GLY A 169 -14.69 -6.13 8.32
N THR A 170 -13.46 -6.37 7.84
CA THR A 170 -12.41 -7.06 8.61
C THR A 170 -11.75 -6.14 9.63
N LYS A 171 -11.85 -4.83 9.39
CA LYS A 171 -11.57 -3.78 10.35
C LYS A 171 -12.80 -2.90 10.46
N GLU A 172 -13.35 -2.78 11.65
CA GLU A 172 -14.09 -1.57 11.98
C GLU A 172 -13.05 -0.46 12.00
N ALA A 173 -13.28 0.63 11.27
CA ALA A 173 -12.43 1.78 11.52
C ALA A 173 -12.81 2.20 12.93
N ARG A 174 -11.91 1.93 13.86
CA ARG A 174 -11.84 2.73 15.05
C ARG A 174 -11.84 4.16 14.50
N ASP A 175 -12.79 4.98 14.92
CA ASP A 175 -12.48 6.38 15.15
C ASP A 175 -11.36 6.37 16.21
N GLU A 176 -10.17 5.93 15.80
CA GLU A 176 -8.97 6.61 16.19
C GLU A 176 -9.20 7.98 15.61
N ASP A 177 -9.90 8.81 16.38
CA ASP A 177 -9.58 10.21 16.49
C ASP A 177 -8.07 10.23 16.37
N ILE A 178 -7.57 10.58 15.19
CA ILE A 178 -6.21 11.03 15.06
C ILE A 178 -6.29 12.32 15.86
N GLU A 179 -6.12 12.16 17.17
CA GLU A 179 -6.03 13.20 18.16
C GLU A 179 -4.73 13.91 17.77
N LEU A 180 -4.84 14.78 16.77
CA LEU A 180 -3.88 15.84 16.53
C LEU A 180 -3.67 16.65 17.82
N SER A 181 -4.58 16.53 18.79
CA SER A 181 -4.49 17.01 20.17
C SER A 181 -3.49 16.27 21.07
N LYS A 182 -3.13 15.00 20.81
CA LYS A 182 -2.10 14.27 21.58
C LYS A 182 -0.67 14.52 21.10
N ILE A 183 -0.51 15.05 19.89
CA ILE A 183 0.81 15.49 19.43
C ILE A 183 1.08 16.83 20.09
N LYS A 184 2.03 16.87 21.02
CA LYS A 184 2.45 18.13 21.66
C LYS A 184 2.83 19.13 20.56
N PRO A 185 2.20 20.31 20.50
CA PRO A 185 2.43 21.30 19.43
C PRO A 185 3.91 21.74 19.36
N GLU A 186 4.62 21.63 20.48
CA GLU A 186 6.07 21.84 20.60
C GLU A 186 6.90 20.95 19.66
N TRP A 187 6.50 19.70 19.46
CA TRP A 187 7.23 18.75 18.60
C TRP A 187 6.98 19.03 17.12
N VAL A 188 5.75 19.40 16.77
CA VAL A 188 5.40 19.84 15.42
C VAL A 188 6.16 21.12 15.07
N GLY A 189 6.19 22.08 16.00
CA GLY A 189 6.93 23.33 15.84
C GLY A 189 8.44 23.10 15.70
N THR A 190 9.02 22.25 16.55
CA THR A 190 10.46 21.91 16.48
C THR A 190 10.79 21.19 15.17
N GLY A 191 9.93 20.28 14.72
CA GLY A 191 10.09 19.60 13.43
C GLY A 191 10.05 20.57 12.26
N LEU A 192 9.11 21.52 12.27
CA LEU A 192 8.97 22.52 11.21
C LEU A 192 10.17 23.48 11.15
N ILE A 193 10.72 23.88 12.31
CA ILE A 193 11.93 24.70 12.40
C ILE A 193 13.15 23.93 11.89
N ALA A 194 13.32 22.66 12.29
CA ALA A 194 14.42 21.82 11.84
C ALA A 194 14.38 21.59 10.33
N ILE A 195 13.18 21.34 9.78
CA ILE A 195 12.94 21.22 8.35
C ILE A 195 13.31 22.54 7.64
N GLY A 196 12.86 23.70 8.16
CA GLY A 196 13.22 25.01 7.60
C GLY A 196 14.73 25.27 7.60
N LEU A 197 15.44 24.88 8.66
CA LEU A 197 16.90 25.00 8.76
C LEU A 197 17.60 24.10 7.72
N ILE A 198 17.15 22.86 7.57
CA ILE A 198 17.68 21.92 6.56
C ILE A 198 17.56 22.52 5.15
N ILE A 199 16.43 23.14 4.84
CA ILE A 199 16.20 23.79 3.53
C ILE A 199 17.18 24.93 3.30
N ILE A 200 17.41 25.77 4.32
CA ILE A 200 18.38 26.87 4.23
C ILE A 200 19.79 26.30 3.98
N VAL A 201 20.18 25.24 4.68
CA VAL A 201 21.49 24.62 4.49
C VAL A 201 21.61 24.01 3.08
N GLU A 202 20.61 23.30 2.61
CA GLU A 202 20.64 22.63 1.29
C GLU A 202 20.58 23.63 0.13
N ARG A 203 19.78 24.68 0.25
CA ARG A 203 19.53 25.61 -0.86
C ARG A 203 20.46 26.83 -0.87
N ILE A 204 21.03 27.21 0.27
CA ILE A 204 21.92 28.37 0.39
C ILE A 204 23.36 27.94 0.67
N LEU A 205 23.62 27.04 1.64
CA LEU A 205 25.00 26.60 1.96
C LEU A 205 25.56 25.62 0.92
N PHE A 206 24.81 24.59 0.54
CA PHE A 206 25.32 23.52 -0.32
C PHE A 206 25.78 23.99 -1.72
N PRO A 207 25.11 24.95 -2.40
CA PRO A 207 25.59 25.49 -3.67
C PRO A 207 26.93 26.25 -3.57
N LEU A 208 27.27 26.77 -2.39
CA LEU A 208 28.56 27.44 -2.14
C LEU A 208 29.71 26.43 -2.00
N VAL A 209 29.41 25.13 -1.83
CA VAL A 209 30.40 24.07 -1.68
C VAL A 209 30.77 23.50 -3.06
N PRO A 210 32.08 23.38 -3.39
CA PRO A 210 32.53 22.85 -4.67
C PRO A 210 32.05 21.41 -4.92
N TYR A 211 31.77 21.08 -6.18
CA TYR A 211 31.17 19.81 -6.59
C TYR A 211 31.93 18.57 -6.10
N GLN A 212 33.27 18.61 -6.02
CA GLN A 212 34.05 17.47 -5.54
C GLN A 212 33.77 17.14 -4.06
N LEU A 213 33.49 18.14 -3.23
CA LEU A 213 33.31 17.95 -1.79
C LEU A 213 31.87 17.55 -1.43
N ARG A 214 30.90 17.85 -2.31
CA ARG A 214 29.47 17.55 -2.13
C ARG A 214 29.21 16.07 -1.86
N ASN A 215 29.82 15.18 -2.64
CA ASN A 215 29.60 13.74 -2.52
C ASN A 215 30.18 13.18 -1.20
N TYR A 216 31.36 13.63 -0.79
CA TYR A 216 31.96 13.23 0.49
C TYR A 216 31.12 13.69 1.68
N ILE A 217 30.60 14.92 1.65
CA ILE A 217 29.74 15.46 2.71
C ILE A 217 28.43 14.66 2.79
N GLN A 218 27.78 14.40 1.64
CA GLN A 218 26.51 13.67 1.62
C GLN A 218 26.67 12.23 2.17
N THR A 219 27.67 11.48 1.72
CA THR A 219 27.93 10.12 2.22
C THR A 219 28.35 10.13 3.70
N SER A 220 29.09 11.15 4.15
CA SER A 220 29.47 11.29 5.56
C SER A 220 28.28 11.57 6.47
N ILE A 221 27.34 12.43 6.06
CA ILE A 221 26.13 12.72 6.84
C ILE A 221 25.25 11.47 6.95
N VAL A 222 25.01 10.76 5.84
CA VAL A 222 24.17 9.55 5.84
C VAL A 222 24.77 8.45 6.72
N SER A 223 26.08 8.22 6.63
CA SER A 223 26.77 7.22 7.46
C SER A 223 26.73 7.58 8.96
N LEU A 224 26.93 8.86 9.32
CA LEU A 224 26.77 9.33 10.70
C LEU A 224 25.36 9.10 11.24
N ILE A 225 24.32 9.39 10.44
CA ILE A 225 22.91 9.15 10.83
C ILE A 225 22.70 7.66 11.12
N PHE A 226 23.17 6.76 10.25
CA PHE A 226 23.04 5.31 10.46
C PHE A 226 23.78 4.82 11.70
N ILE A 227 24.99 5.31 11.97
CA ILE A 227 25.77 4.95 13.16
C ILE A 227 25.02 5.38 14.43
N ILE A 228 24.56 6.64 14.49
CA ILE A 228 23.81 7.16 15.64
C ILE A 228 22.53 6.36 15.85
N LEU A 229 21.78 6.09 14.78
CA LEU A 229 20.54 5.31 14.85
C LEU A 229 20.80 3.88 15.35
N GLY A 230 21.86 3.24 14.87
CA GLY A 230 22.30 1.92 15.34
C GLY A 230 22.64 1.91 16.82
N ILE A 231 23.40 2.90 17.30
CA ILE A 231 23.76 3.05 18.72
C ILE A 231 22.51 3.25 19.59
N VAL A 232 21.55 4.07 19.14
CA VAL A 232 20.29 4.33 19.86
C VAL A 232 19.44 3.07 19.98
N ILE A 233 19.34 2.27 18.91
CA ILE A 233 18.59 1.00 18.91
C ILE A 233 19.26 0.00 19.87
N LEU A 234 20.58 -0.15 19.83
CA LEU A 234 21.31 -0.99 20.77
C LEU A 234 21.12 -0.54 22.23
N SER A 235 21.14 0.77 22.47
CA SER A 235 21.01 1.34 23.81
C SER A 235 19.59 1.19 24.38
N LYS A 236 18.55 1.24 23.53
CA LYS A 236 17.17 0.96 23.93
C LYS A 236 16.96 -0.50 24.31
N ASN A 237 17.61 -1.44 23.61
CA ASN A 237 17.52 -2.85 23.94
C ASN A 237 18.20 -3.20 25.28
N LYS A 238 19.30 -2.50 25.62
CA LYS A 238 19.97 -2.66 26.92
C LYS A 238 19.12 -2.19 28.10
N LYS A 239 18.35 -1.11 27.95
CA LYS A 239 17.43 -0.61 28.99
C LYS A 239 16.19 -1.49 29.21
N ALA A 240 15.75 -2.20 28.17
CA ALA A 240 14.65 -3.17 28.28
C ALA A 240 15.05 -4.42 29.09
N LEU A 241 16.32 -4.82 29.04
CA LEU A 241 16.86 -5.95 29.80
C LEU A 241 17.17 -5.59 31.27
N ASP A 242 17.60 -4.35 31.54
CA ASP A 242 17.93 -3.87 32.90
C ASP A 242 16.66 -3.63 33.75
N ASN A 243 15.57 -3.17 33.13
CA ASN A 243 14.29 -2.93 33.81
C ASN A 243 13.47 -4.20 34.09
N GLY A 244 13.81 -5.34 33.48
CA GLY A 244 13.14 -6.63 33.73
C GLY A 244 13.68 -7.38 34.96
N GLY A 245 14.82 -6.98 35.51
CA GLY A 245 15.45 -7.62 36.67
C GLY A 245 15.12 -7.00 38.03
N VAL A 246 14.34 -5.92 38.07
CA VAL A 246 14.05 -5.17 39.31
C VAL A 246 12.72 -5.59 39.95
N ASP A 247 11.84 -6.28 39.23
CA ASP A 247 10.49 -6.62 39.72
C ASP A 247 10.41 -7.98 40.44
N GLU A 248 11.38 -8.88 40.28
CA GLU A 248 11.35 -10.20 40.94
C GLU A 248 11.78 -10.19 42.42
N ASN A 249 12.36 -9.09 42.93
CA ASN A 249 12.99 -9.08 44.25
C ASN A 249 12.16 -8.37 45.35
N LYS A 250 10.91 -7.97 45.07
CA LYS A 250 10.02 -7.33 46.06
C LYS A 250 8.94 -8.23 46.65
N ASP A 251 8.64 -9.39 46.04
CA ASP A 251 7.57 -10.28 46.52
C ASP A 251 8.05 -11.39 47.48
N GLN A 252 9.34 -11.43 47.86
CA GLN A 252 9.86 -12.48 48.76
C GLN A 252 10.20 -12.03 50.19
N LEU A 253 9.93 -10.77 50.56
CA LEU A 253 10.37 -10.23 51.87
C LEU A 253 9.26 -9.85 52.86
N ASP A 254 7.98 -10.13 52.57
CA ASP A 254 6.86 -9.77 53.47
C ASP A 254 6.02 -10.98 53.94
N GLY A 255 6.60 -12.18 53.96
CA GLY A 255 5.85 -13.43 54.21
C GLY A 255 6.38 -14.37 55.28
N LYS A 256 7.39 -13.96 56.06
CA LYS A 256 7.95 -14.80 57.13
C LYS A 256 8.41 -13.92 58.29
N ASP A 257 7.47 -13.59 59.17
CA ASP A 257 7.74 -13.27 60.58
C ASP A 257 6.44 -13.39 61.40
N GLU A 258 5.73 -14.52 61.28
CA GLU A 258 4.84 -14.99 62.34
C GLU A 258 4.87 -16.52 62.35
N VAL A 259 5.59 -17.09 63.33
CA VAL A 259 5.26 -18.30 64.13
C VAL A 259 6.54 -18.78 64.84
N GLY A 260 6.51 -18.71 66.17
CA GLY A 260 7.30 -19.56 67.07
C GLY A 260 8.37 -18.85 67.89
N GLU A 261 8.02 -18.27 69.04
CA GLU A 261 8.06 -18.94 70.36
C GLU A 261 7.25 -18.14 71.39
#